data_AF-A0A968MI40-F1
#
_entry.id   AF-A0A968MI40-F1
#
_cell.length_a   1.000
_cell.length_b   1.000
_cell.length_c   1.000
_cell.angle_alpha   90.00
_cell.angle_beta   90.00
_cell.angle_gamma   90.00
#
_symmetry.space_group_name_H-M   'P 1'
#
loop_
_entity.id
_entity.type
_entity.pdbx_description
1 polymer ?
#
loop_
_entity_poly.entity_id
_entity_poly.type
_entity_poly.pdbx_seq_one_letter_code
_entity_poly.pdbx_strand_id
1 'polypeptide(L)'
;MMFIIKGKDIRALVENYYTGIGLETSSILNNSDLYEKEGKNQHAFCTSIDKAGDVRILTNLRDNYNWTGTLLHELGHAVYDVNINHNLPFFLRDPAHIFTTEAIANFFGLMASDPGWMKKNLNISDEEANVIAGDAKNVTIEKSIFSPLVPGHVQV
;
A
#
# COMPACT_ATOMS: atom_id res chain seq x y z
N MET A 1 -16.59 3.11 6.61
CA MET A 1 -15.45 2.92 5.67
C MET A 1 -15.82 2.33 4.28
N MET A 2 -16.50 1.17 4.20
CA MET A 2 -16.58 0.34 2.97
C MET A 2 -17.26 0.98 1.74
N PHE A 3 -18.23 1.88 1.93
CA PHE A 3 -19.04 2.43 0.81
C PHE A 3 -18.37 3.58 0.06
N ILE A 4 -17.45 4.31 0.70
CA ILE A 4 -16.87 5.56 0.16
C ILE A 4 -15.91 5.27 -1.02
N ILE A 5 -15.23 4.13 -0.96
CA ILE A 5 -14.19 3.74 -1.92
C ILE A 5 -14.79 3.05 -3.17
N LYS A 6 -16.03 2.56 -3.08
CA LYS A 6 -16.67 1.80 -4.15
C LYS A 6 -16.81 2.64 -5.42
N GLY A 7 -16.48 2.07 -6.58
CA GLY A 7 -16.53 2.74 -7.88
C GLY A 7 -15.43 3.77 -8.14
N LYS A 8 -14.45 3.92 -7.23
CA LYS A 8 -13.30 4.82 -7.42
C LYS A 8 -12.17 4.09 -8.15
N ASP A 9 -11.39 4.83 -8.94
CA ASP A 9 -10.13 4.34 -9.50
C ASP A 9 -9.05 4.35 -8.41
N ILE A 10 -8.86 3.20 -7.76
CA ILE A 10 -7.92 3.05 -6.64
C ILE A 10 -6.48 3.18 -7.11
N ARG A 11 -6.17 2.73 -8.33
CA ARG A 11 -4.83 2.85 -8.90
C ARG A 11 -4.47 4.33 -9.04
N ALA A 12 -5.32 5.10 -9.71
CA ALA A 12 -5.08 6.54 -9.90
C ALA A 12 -5.09 7.31 -8.57
N LEU A 13 -6.00 6.97 -7.65
CA LEU A 13 -6.08 7.57 -6.32
C LEU A 13 -4.75 7.44 -5.56
N VAL A 14 -4.23 6.22 -5.49
CA VAL A 14 -3.01 5.93 -4.74
C VAL A 14 -1.78 6.50 -5.45
N GLU A 15 -1.71 6.40 -6.78
CA GLU A 15 -0.64 7.01 -7.59
C GLU A 15 -0.55 8.53 -7.37
N ASN A 16 -1.70 9.23 -7.40
CA ASN A 16 -1.78 10.67 -7.15
C ASN A 16 -1.33 11.03 -5.73
N TYR A 17 -1.66 10.19 -4.75
CA TYR A 17 -1.23 10.41 -3.37
C TYR A 17 0.30 10.35 -3.23
N TYR A 18 0.92 9.29 -3.75
CA TYR A 18 2.38 9.14 -3.70
C TYR A 18 3.10 10.26 -4.46
N THR A 19 2.60 10.60 -5.65
CA THR A 19 3.10 11.74 -6.44
C THR A 19 3.01 13.04 -5.65
N GLY A 20 1.88 13.27 -4.96
CA GLY A 20 1.64 14.46 -4.15
C GLY A 20 2.55 14.62 -2.93
N ILE A 21 3.25 13.56 -2.51
CA ILE A 21 4.29 13.60 -1.46
C ILE A 21 5.72 13.46 -2.02
N GLY A 22 5.88 13.54 -3.35
CA GLY A 22 7.19 13.50 -4.02
C GLY A 22 7.75 12.10 -4.22
N LEU A 23 6.91 11.06 -4.19
CA LEU A 23 7.31 9.67 -4.45
C LEU A 23 6.68 9.17 -5.76
N GLU A 24 7.50 8.99 -6.78
CA GLU A 24 7.03 8.53 -8.10
C GLU A 24 6.77 7.01 -8.08
N THR A 25 5.57 6.60 -8.51
CA THR A 25 5.13 5.19 -8.52
C THR A 25 4.62 4.70 -9.87
N SER A 26 4.56 5.59 -10.87
CA SER A 26 3.99 5.30 -12.18
C SER A 26 4.69 4.13 -12.89
N SER A 27 6.02 4.10 -12.88
CA SER A 27 6.83 3.01 -13.47
C SER A 27 6.57 1.66 -12.79
N ILE A 28 6.49 1.65 -11.45
CA ILE A 28 6.19 0.46 -10.64
C ILE A 28 4.81 -0.06 -11.05
N LEU A 29 3.79 0.79 -11.00
CA LEU A 29 2.40 0.41 -11.32
C LEU A 29 2.23 -0.09 -12.76
N ASN A 30 2.93 0.51 -13.73
CA ASN A 30 2.86 0.10 -15.13
C ASN A 30 3.51 -1.27 -15.40
N ASN A 31 4.54 -1.63 -14.63
CA ASN A 31 5.25 -2.90 -14.78
C ASN A 31 4.69 -4.02 -13.88
N SER A 32 3.67 -3.71 -13.08
CA SER A 32 3.10 -4.58 -12.05
C SER A 32 1.84 -5.31 -12.51
N ASP A 33 1.51 -6.41 -11.83
CA ASP A 33 0.27 -7.15 -12.08
C ASP A 33 -0.77 -6.81 -11.00
N LEU A 34 -1.66 -5.87 -11.29
CA LEU A 34 -2.53 -5.25 -10.27
C LEU A 34 -3.92 -5.88 -10.13
N TYR A 35 -4.51 -6.39 -11.22
CA TYR A 35 -5.93 -6.78 -11.23
C TYR A 35 -6.11 -8.29 -11.13
N GLU A 36 -7.31 -8.71 -10.74
CA GLU A 36 -7.66 -10.12 -10.62
C GLU A 36 -7.60 -10.86 -11.96
N LYS A 37 -7.11 -12.09 -11.93
CA LYS A 37 -7.09 -13.02 -13.06
C LYS A 37 -7.31 -14.44 -12.55
N GLU A 38 -7.93 -15.27 -13.38
CA GLU A 38 -8.07 -16.69 -13.08
C GLU A 38 -6.69 -17.34 -12.89
N GLY A 39 -6.53 -18.14 -11.84
CA GLY A 39 -5.26 -18.82 -11.52
C GLY A 39 -4.15 -17.92 -10.96
N LYS A 40 -4.39 -16.62 -10.74
CA LYS A 40 -3.40 -15.71 -10.15
C LYS A 40 -3.20 -15.99 -8.66
N ASN A 41 -1.96 -15.81 -8.20
CA ASN A 41 -1.64 -15.88 -6.77
C ASN A 41 -2.48 -14.87 -5.99
N GLN A 42 -3.12 -15.33 -4.92
CA GLN A 42 -4.00 -14.50 -4.08
C GLN A 42 -3.22 -13.60 -3.11
N HIS A 43 -1.97 -13.97 -2.79
CA HIS A 43 -1.12 -13.20 -1.89
C HIS A 43 -0.49 -12.00 -2.62
N ALA A 44 -0.77 -10.80 -2.11
CA ALA A 44 -0.12 -9.60 -2.59
C ALA A 44 1.33 -9.54 -2.09
N PHE A 45 2.24 -9.05 -2.91
CA PHE A 45 3.63 -8.84 -2.52
C PHE A 45 4.33 -7.83 -3.43
N CYS A 46 5.42 -7.27 -2.92
CA CYS A 46 6.39 -6.46 -3.64
C CYS A 46 7.70 -7.22 -3.84
N THR A 47 8.36 -7.02 -4.98
CA THR A 47 9.67 -7.61 -5.23
C THR A 47 10.55 -6.69 -6.09
N SER A 48 11.81 -6.57 -5.72
CA SER A 48 12.86 -6.01 -6.57
C SER A 48 13.42 -7.11 -7.48
N ILE A 49 13.26 -6.93 -8.79
CA ILE A 49 13.66 -7.91 -9.81
C ILE A 49 15.18 -7.91 -9.99
N ASP A 50 15.79 -6.72 -10.04
CA ASP A 50 17.19 -6.53 -10.41
C ASP A 50 18.04 -5.80 -9.36
N LYS A 51 17.42 -5.31 -8.27
CA LYS A 51 18.07 -4.42 -7.28
C LYS A 51 18.76 -3.21 -7.94
N ALA A 52 18.21 -2.73 -9.04
CA ALA A 52 18.72 -1.61 -9.83
C ALA A 52 17.62 -0.67 -10.35
N GLY A 53 16.38 -0.85 -9.88
CA GLY A 53 15.26 0.05 -10.14
C GLY A 53 14.02 -0.63 -10.73
N ASP A 54 14.11 -1.90 -11.16
CA ASP A 54 12.93 -2.68 -11.56
C ASP A 54 12.30 -3.31 -10.32
N VAL A 55 11.31 -2.62 -9.76
CA VAL A 55 10.50 -3.07 -8.63
C VAL A 55 9.06 -3.20 -9.08
N ARG A 56 8.44 -4.31 -8.72
CA ARG A 56 7.10 -4.67 -9.15
C ARG A 56 6.29 -5.18 -7.98
N ILE A 57 4.99 -4.98 -8.08
CA ILE A 57 4.01 -5.48 -7.13
C ILE A 57 3.04 -6.44 -7.82
N LEU A 58 2.54 -7.41 -7.05
CA LEU A 58 1.41 -8.23 -7.43
C LEU A 58 0.29 -7.94 -6.45
N THR A 59 -0.88 -7.58 -6.96
CA THR A 59 -2.11 -7.42 -6.15
C THR A 59 -3.31 -8.00 -6.88
N ASN A 60 -4.45 -8.12 -6.20
CA ASN A 60 -5.74 -8.52 -6.78
C ASN A 60 -6.75 -7.38 -6.57
N LEU A 61 -6.35 -6.18 -7.02
CA LEU A 61 -6.96 -4.89 -6.72
C LEU A 61 -8.47 -4.88 -7.01
N ARG A 62 -9.23 -4.50 -5.98
CA ARG A 62 -10.66 -4.16 -6.05
C ARG A 62 -10.90 -2.77 -5.48
N ASP A 63 -12.03 -2.19 -5.84
CA ASP A 63 -12.51 -0.89 -5.36
C ASP A 63 -13.08 -0.95 -3.93
N ASN A 64 -12.28 -1.42 -2.97
CA ASN A 64 -12.68 -1.48 -1.57
C ASN A 64 -11.54 -1.12 -0.62
N TYR A 65 -11.92 -0.84 0.63
CA TYR A 65 -11.01 -0.40 1.70
C TYR A 65 -9.80 -1.32 1.89
N ASN A 66 -10.01 -2.64 1.90
CA ASN A 66 -8.92 -3.60 2.14
C ASN A 66 -7.88 -3.51 1.01
N TRP A 67 -8.32 -3.52 -0.24
CA TRP A 67 -7.43 -3.46 -1.40
C TRP A 67 -6.77 -2.09 -1.59
N THR A 68 -7.43 -1.00 -1.19
CA THR A 68 -6.77 0.32 -1.10
C THR A 68 -5.62 0.29 -0.09
N GLY A 69 -5.85 -0.29 1.09
CA GLY A 69 -4.80 -0.48 2.11
C GLY A 69 -3.67 -1.37 1.61
N THR A 70 -3.99 -2.48 0.93
CA THR A 70 -2.98 -3.37 0.33
C THR A 70 -2.16 -2.66 -0.74
N LEU A 71 -2.78 -1.91 -1.66
CA LEU A 71 -2.03 -1.19 -2.70
C LEU A 71 -1.09 -0.13 -2.10
N LEU A 72 -1.55 0.62 -1.09
CA LEU A 72 -0.71 1.55 -0.33
C LEU A 72 0.43 0.82 0.39
N HIS A 73 0.18 -0.36 0.96
CA HIS A 73 1.20 -1.15 1.64
C HIS A 73 2.29 -1.64 0.67
N GLU A 74 1.91 -2.28 -0.43
CA GLU A 74 2.86 -2.81 -1.42
C GLU A 74 3.66 -1.69 -2.09
N LEU A 75 3.03 -0.54 -2.36
CA LEU A 75 3.77 0.61 -2.85
C LEU A 75 4.72 1.20 -1.80
N GLY A 76 4.41 1.09 -0.52
CA GLY A 76 5.32 1.45 0.56
C GLY A 76 6.61 0.62 0.55
N HIS A 77 6.50 -0.69 0.32
CA HIS A 77 7.67 -1.53 0.04
C HIS A 77 8.38 -1.08 -1.24
N ALA A 78 7.63 -0.85 -2.31
CA ALA A 78 8.21 -0.59 -3.62
C ALA A 78 9.00 0.74 -3.65
N VAL A 79 8.46 1.81 -3.06
CA VAL A 79 9.16 3.10 -2.97
C VAL A 79 10.37 3.01 -2.05
N TYR A 80 10.36 2.15 -1.02
CA TYR A 80 11.57 1.90 -0.25
C TYR A 80 12.65 1.30 -1.14
N ASP A 81 12.33 0.20 -1.83
CA ASP A 81 13.29 -0.56 -2.64
C ASP A 81 13.87 0.27 -3.79
N VAL A 82 13.05 1.04 -4.52
CA VAL A 82 13.49 1.90 -5.63
C VAL A 82 14.43 3.02 -5.16
N ASN A 83 14.32 3.45 -3.90
CA ASN A 83 15.15 4.53 -3.34
C ASN A 83 16.41 4.03 -2.61
N ILE A 84 16.65 2.72 -2.59
CA ILE A 84 17.92 2.18 -2.10
C ILE A 84 19.04 2.64 -3.04
N ASN A 85 20.18 3.07 -2.47
CA ASN A 85 21.28 3.60 -3.26
C ASN A 85 21.87 2.53 -4.19
N HIS A 86 21.64 2.67 -5.49
CA HIS A 86 22.13 1.74 -6.53
C HIS A 86 23.65 1.76 -6.71
N ASN A 87 24.39 2.69 -6.09
CA ASN A 87 25.85 2.65 -6.06
C ASN A 87 26.41 1.70 -5.00
N LEU A 88 25.56 1.17 -4.11
CA LEU A 88 25.98 0.14 -3.16
C LEU A 88 26.34 -1.15 -3.89
N PRO A 89 27.25 -1.97 -3.34
CA PRO A 89 27.44 -3.36 -3.76
C PRO A 89 26.10 -4.09 -3.81
N PHE A 90 25.90 -4.97 -4.79
CA PHE A 90 24.62 -5.67 -5.04
C PHE A 90 24.01 -6.29 -3.76
N PHE A 91 24.83 -6.92 -2.93
CA PHE A 91 24.41 -7.57 -1.67
C PHE A 91 23.95 -6.61 -0.56
N LEU A 92 24.18 -5.30 -0.73
CA LEU A 92 23.74 -4.26 0.21
C LEU A 92 22.53 -3.48 -0.35
N ARG A 93 21.97 -3.89 -1.49
CA ARG A 93 20.79 -3.28 -2.09
C ARG A 93 19.52 -3.98 -1.63
N ASP A 94 19.37 -4.04 -0.33
CA ASP A 94 18.23 -4.61 0.39
C ASP A 94 17.79 -3.63 1.48
N PRO A 95 16.54 -3.73 1.94
CA PRO A 95 16.14 -3.06 3.16
C PRO A 95 17.12 -3.36 4.30
N ALA A 96 17.46 -2.34 5.07
CA ALA A 96 18.41 -2.47 6.17
C ALA A 96 17.98 -3.54 7.19
N HIS A 97 16.67 -3.72 7.36
CA HIS A 97 16.07 -4.80 8.13
C HIS A 97 14.64 -5.06 7.64
N ILE A 98 14.10 -6.28 7.85
CA ILE A 98 12.70 -6.59 7.52
C ILE A 98 11.73 -5.61 8.21
N PHE A 99 12.01 -5.23 9.46
CA PHE A 99 11.22 -4.24 10.19
C PHE A 99 11.16 -2.86 9.53
N THR A 100 12.21 -2.41 8.83
CA THR A 100 12.19 -1.06 8.23
C THR A 100 11.30 -0.99 7.00
N THR A 101 11.30 -2.05 6.18
CA THR A 101 10.42 -2.11 5.00
C THR A 101 8.96 -2.32 5.42
N GLU A 102 8.72 -3.15 6.45
CA GLU A 102 7.39 -3.34 7.02
C GLU A 102 6.85 -2.10 7.72
N ALA A 103 7.71 -1.34 8.42
CA ALA A 103 7.29 -0.11 9.08
C ALA A 103 6.76 0.92 8.08
N ILE A 104 7.47 1.13 6.96
CA ILE A 104 7.02 2.09 5.94
C ILE A 104 5.79 1.58 5.18
N ALA A 105 5.72 0.28 4.88
CA ALA A 105 4.58 -0.32 4.20
C ALA A 105 3.31 -0.24 5.06
N ASN A 106 3.42 -0.55 6.36
CA ASN A 106 2.30 -0.40 7.29
C ASN A 106 1.90 1.06 7.50
N PHE A 107 2.87 1.99 7.57
CA PHE A 107 2.57 3.41 7.64
C PHE A 107 1.68 3.87 6.47
N PHE A 108 2.05 3.51 5.23
CA PHE A 108 1.23 3.85 4.07
C PHE A 108 -0.09 3.09 4.02
N GLY A 109 -0.09 1.79 4.34
CA GLY A 109 -1.31 0.97 4.38
C GLY A 109 -2.35 1.46 5.39
N LEU A 110 -1.93 2.13 6.47
CA LEU A 110 -2.81 2.77 7.44
C LEU A 110 -3.53 4.01 6.90
N MET A 111 -2.99 4.66 5.86
CA MET A 111 -3.60 5.85 5.27
C MET A 111 -4.99 5.58 4.69
N ALA A 112 -5.28 4.34 4.29
CA ALA A 112 -6.62 3.92 3.84
C ALA A 112 -7.70 4.11 4.91
N SER A 113 -7.32 4.19 6.20
CA SER A 113 -8.22 4.46 7.33
C SER A 113 -8.10 5.86 7.90
N ASP A 114 -7.17 6.68 7.39
CA ASP A 114 -6.97 8.03 7.91
C ASP A 114 -8.05 8.99 7.35
N PRO A 115 -8.87 9.61 8.21
CA PRO A 115 -9.95 10.50 7.76
C PRO A 115 -9.44 11.70 6.97
N GLY A 116 -8.28 12.25 7.35
CA GLY A 116 -7.69 13.41 6.69
C GLY A 116 -7.24 13.09 5.27
N TRP A 117 -6.58 11.95 5.09
CA TRP A 117 -6.18 11.41 3.80
C TRP A 117 -7.38 11.10 2.93
N MET A 118 -8.41 10.44 3.49
CA MET A 118 -9.64 10.15 2.75
C MET A 118 -10.31 11.44 2.28
N LYS A 119 -10.45 12.43 3.17
CA LYS A 119 -10.99 13.75 2.80
C LYS A 119 -10.22 14.38 1.65
N LYS A 120 -8.90 14.44 1.76
CA LYS A 120 -8.03 15.10 0.76
C LYS A 120 -8.03 14.39 -0.58
N ASN A 121 -7.99 13.05 -0.60
CA ASN A 121 -7.78 12.29 -1.83
C ASN A 121 -9.08 11.77 -2.46
N LEU A 122 -10.14 11.55 -1.68
CA LEU A 122 -11.45 11.09 -2.18
C LEU A 122 -12.46 12.21 -2.38
N ASN A 123 -12.13 13.45 -1.96
CA ASN A 123 -12.98 14.63 -2.02
C ASN A 123 -14.35 14.40 -1.34
N ILE A 124 -14.31 13.82 -0.14
CA ILE A 124 -15.49 13.54 0.69
C ILE A 124 -15.82 14.72 1.60
N SER A 125 -17.05 14.78 2.10
CA SER A 125 -17.49 15.87 2.98
C SER A 125 -16.88 15.77 4.38
N ASP A 126 -16.96 16.88 5.14
CA ASP A 126 -16.54 16.89 6.55
C ASP A 126 -17.38 15.93 7.41
N GLU A 127 -18.66 15.80 7.11
CA GLU A 127 -19.55 14.85 7.77
C GLU A 127 -19.10 13.40 7.54
N GLU A 128 -18.78 13.04 6.28
CA GLU A 128 -18.29 11.70 5.93
C GLU A 128 -16.94 11.41 6.61
N ALA A 129 -16.02 12.39 6.61
CA ALA A 129 -14.74 12.27 7.29
C ALA A 129 -14.88 12.10 8.81
N ASN A 130 -15.83 12.80 9.45
CA ASN A 130 -16.09 12.66 10.88
C ASN A 130 -16.66 11.28 11.25
N VAL A 131 -17.51 10.70 10.39
CA VAL A 131 -17.99 9.31 10.57
C VAL A 131 -16.81 8.34 10.50
N ILE A 132 -15.92 8.51 9.52
CA ILE A 132 -14.70 7.70 9.40
C ILE A 132 -13.80 7.86 10.64
N ALA A 133 -13.65 9.07 11.18
CA ALA A 133 -12.84 9.30 12.38
C ALA A 133 -13.37 8.54 13.62
N GLY A 134 -14.69 8.34 13.70
CA GLY A 134 -15.31 7.48 14.71
C GLY A 134 -14.92 6.01 14.52
N ASP A 135 -15.03 5.49 13.29
CA ASP A 135 -14.69 4.10 12.93
C ASP A 135 -13.19 3.80 13.05
N ALA A 136 -12.33 4.75 12.67
CA ALA A 136 -10.88 4.60 12.60
C ALA A 136 -10.25 4.31 13.97
N LYS A 137 -10.87 4.76 15.07
CA LYS A 137 -10.42 4.40 16.43
C LYS A 137 -10.40 2.89 16.66
N ASN A 138 -11.36 2.15 16.10
CA ASN A 138 -11.42 0.70 16.23
C ASN A 138 -10.37 0.02 15.35
N VAL A 139 -10.15 0.53 14.14
CA VAL A 139 -9.12 0.03 13.21
C VAL A 139 -7.70 0.20 13.79
N THR A 140 -7.42 1.35 14.42
CA THR A 140 -6.14 1.59 15.09
C THR A 140 -5.92 0.57 16.22
N ILE A 141 -6.95 0.25 17.00
CA ILE A 141 -6.88 -0.75 18.06
C ILE A 141 -6.65 -2.16 17.49
N GLU A 142 -7.40 -2.56 16.47
CA GLU A 142 -7.24 -3.86 15.81
C GLU A 142 -5.83 -4.06 15.25
N LYS A 143 -5.29 -3.08 14.52
CA LYS A 143 -3.93 -3.16 13.95
C LYS A 143 -2.83 -3.04 15.02
N SER A 144 -3.10 -2.43 16.16
CA SER A 144 -2.16 -2.36 17.30
C SER A 144 -2.07 -3.68 18.07
N ILE A 145 -3.18 -4.44 18.14
CA ILE A 145 -3.29 -5.69 18.90
C ILE A 145 -2.95 -6.90 18.01
N PHE A 146 -3.35 -6.86 16.75
CA PHE A 146 -3.18 -7.93 15.77
C PHE A 146 -2.24 -7.47 14.66
N SER A 147 -0.99 -7.13 14.98
CA SER A 147 0.05 -7.06 13.96
C SER A 147 0.71 -8.45 13.81
N PRO A 148 0.17 -9.39 13.01
CA PRO A 148 1.03 -10.19 12.17
C PRO A 148 1.29 -9.37 10.89
N LEU A 149 2.53 -9.44 10.42
CA LEU A 149 2.91 -9.14 9.05
C LEU A 149 1.85 -9.70 8.08
N VAL A 150 0.95 -8.85 7.59
CA VAL A 150 -0.11 -9.15 6.61
C VAL A 150 -1.11 -10.25 7.07
N PRO A 151 -2.42 -10.12 6.80
CA PRO A 151 -3.33 -11.26 6.90
C PRO A 151 -2.91 -12.34 5.87
N GLY A 152 -2.08 -13.30 6.30
CA GLY A 152 -1.51 -14.34 5.43
C GLY A 152 -0.48 -15.26 6.09
N HIS A 153 0.10 -14.89 7.24
CA HIS A 153 1.10 -15.72 7.92
C HIS A 153 0.51 -16.71 8.93
N VAL A 154 -0.37 -17.64 8.51
CA VAL A 154 -0.61 -18.91 9.23
C VAL A 154 -1.00 -20.03 8.24
N GLN A 155 -0.12 -21.04 8.17
CA GLN A 155 -0.29 -22.45 7.75
C GLN A 155 -0.54 -22.79 6.26
N VAL A 156 0.50 -23.30 5.58
CA VAL A 156 0.83 -24.74 5.53
C VAL A 156 2.35 -24.93 5.58
#